data_AF-A0A844BHT0-F1
#
_entry.id   AF-A0A844BHT0-F1
#
_cell.length_a   1.000
_cell.length_b   1.000
_cell.length_c   1.000
_cell.angle_alpha   90.00
_cell.angle_beta   90.00
_cell.angle_gamma   90.00
#
_symmetry.space_group_name_H-M   'P 1'
#
loop_
_entity.id
_entity.type
_entity.pdbx_description
1 polymer ?
#
loop_
_entity_poly.entity_id
_entity_poly.type
_entity_poly.pdbx_seq_one_letter_code
_entity_poly.pdbx_strand_id
1 'polypeptide(L)'
;MPFVQNTSPDDAAGLDLRPPSLDDPDPSARRDAALAAADDPGTVAALAERLTVETEPFVRSALFAALTRIGTGAALDAMLPCLASEDAGLRNAAVEAAQAMPGPVAERIGALLSDPEPDLRIFALDILQDLPHPDAPDWLAELIAHEDDPNVIGAAIDRLAECARPEMAPAIRAVRARFADVSYLRFACDFALERLGLPPDDPDGGRHA
;
A
#
# COMPACT_ATOMS: atom_id res chain seq x y z
N MET A 1 -54.81 -11.15 -54.76
CA MET A 1 -53.36 -11.28 -54.54
C MET A 1 -52.93 -10.26 -53.50
N PRO A 2 -52.74 -10.63 -52.22
CA PRO A 2 -52.13 -9.73 -51.25
C PRO A 2 -50.60 -9.87 -51.31
N PHE A 3 -49.90 -8.74 -51.22
CA PHE A 3 -48.46 -8.70 -51.02
C PHE A 3 -48.13 -9.22 -49.62
N VAL A 4 -47.37 -10.32 -49.56
CA VAL A 4 -46.73 -10.81 -48.35
C VAL A 4 -45.48 -9.95 -48.15
N GLN A 5 -45.47 -9.06 -47.15
CA GLN A 5 -44.22 -8.49 -46.67
C GLN A 5 -43.50 -9.58 -45.88
N ASN A 6 -42.47 -10.14 -46.52
CA ASN A 6 -41.50 -11.02 -45.93
C ASN A 6 -40.59 -10.19 -45.01
N THR A 7 -40.89 -10.16 -43.72
CA THR A 7 -39.92 -9.68 -42.71
C THR A 7 -38.88 -10.78 -42.54
N SER A 8 -37.73 -10.61 -43.19
CA SER A 8 -36.53 -11.41 -42.96
C SER A 8 -36.13 -11.34 -41.49
N PRO A 9 -35.85 -12.47 -40.82
CA PRO A 9 -35.23 -12.47 -39.50
C PRO A 9 -33.71 -12.51 -39.70
N ASP A 10 -33.08 -11.36 -39.96
CA ASP A 10 -31.62 -11.33 -40.12
C ASP A 10 -30.95 -10.03 -39.65
N ASP A 11 -31.58 -9.33 -38.70
CA ASP A 11 -30.96 -8.22 -37.95
C ASP A 11 -30.70 -8.62 -36.49
N ALA A 12 -30.20 -9.85 -36.29
CA ALA A 12 -29.46 -10.17 -35.08
C ALA A 12 -27.98 -10.04 -35.43
N ALA A 13 -27.49 -8.79 -35.44
CA ALA A 13 -26.06 -8.54 -35.30
C ALA A 13 -25.65 -9.19 -33.98
N GLY A 14 -25.17 -10.43 -34.06
CA GLY A 14 -24.56 -11.13 -32.96
C GLY A 14 -23.40 -10.27 -32.49
N LEU A 15 -23.59 -9.61 -31.35
CA LEU A 15 -22.47 -9.12 -30.57
C LEU A 15 -21.59 -10.35 -30.37
N ASP A 16 -20.42 -10.35 -31.00
CA ASP A 16 -19.40 -11.35 -30.75
C ASP A 16 -18.94 -11.13 -29.30
N LEU A 17 -19.72 -11.63 -28.35
CA LEU A 17 -19.48 -11.53 -26.91
C LEU A 17 -18.37 -12.53 -26.57
N ARG A 18 -17.18 -12.27 -27.11
CA ARG A 18 -15.97 -12.90 -26.62
C ARG A 18 -15.87 -12.53 -25.14
N PRO A 19 -15.68 -13.51 -24.23
CA PRO A 19 -15.49 -13.18 -22.82
C PRO A 19 -14.29 -12.22 -22.70
N PRO A 20 -14.39 -11.20 -21.84
CA PRO A 20 -13.33 -10.23 -21.68
C PRO A 20 -12.05 -10.96 -21.24
N SER A 21 -10.93 -10.58 -21.84
CA SER A 21 -9.65 -11.27 -21.70
C SER A 21 -8.61 -10.35 -21.08
N LEU A 22 -7.87 -10.83 -20.09
CA LEU A 22 -6.77 -10.08 -19.48
C LEU A 22 -5.63 -9.81 -20.47
N ASP A 23 -5.47 -10.62 -21.52
CA ASP A 23 -4.44 -10.42 -22.55
C ASP A 23 -4.98 -9.77 -23.83
N ASP A 24 -6.15 -9.12 -23.76
CA ASP A 24 -6.70 -8.44 -24.93
C ASP A 24 -5.80 -7.26 -25.38
N PRO A 25 -5.55 -7.07 -26.70
CA PRO A 25 -4.83 -5.90 -27.17
C PRO A 25 -5.49 -4.58 -26.80
N ASP A 26 -6.83 -4.52 -26.68
CA ASP A 26 -7.55 -3.34 -26.23
C ASP A 26 -7.48 -3.17 -24.70
N PRO A 27 -6.86 -2.09 -24.20
CA PRO A 27 -6.84 -1.78 -22.77
C PRO A 27 -8.23 -1.73 -22.11
N SER A 28 -9.27 -1.33 -22.84
CA SER A 28 -10.64 -1.27 -22.31
C SER A 28 -11.17 -2.68 -22.04
N ALA A 29 -10.92 -3.62 -22.95
CA ALA A 29 -11.29 -5.02 -22.78
C ALA A 29 -10.50 -5.68 -21.63
N ARG A 30 -9.21 -5.36 -21.47
CA ARG A 30 -8.42 -5.86 -20.32
C ARG A 30 -8.94 -5.34 -18.99
N ARG A 31 -9.28 -4.05 -18.92
CA ARG A 31 -9.92 -3.45 -17.74
C ARG A 31 -11.21 -4.18 -17.38
N ASP A 32 -12.09 -4.39 -18.36
CA ASP A 32 -13.37 -5.07 -18.12
C ASP A 32 -13.16 -6.53 -17.70
N ALA A 33 -12.12 -7.20 -18.21
CA ALA A 33 -11.73 -8.55 -17.77
C ALA A 33 -11.27 -8.57 -16.31
N ALA A 34 -10.46 -7.59 -15.90
CA ALA A 34 -10.01 -7.46 -14.51
C ALA A 34 -11.20 -7.25 -13.56
N LEU A 35 -12.14 -6.37 -13.93
CA LEU A 35 -13.33 -6.12 -13.13
C LEU A 35 -14.25 -7.35 -13.04
N ALA A 36 -14.38 -8.12 -14.12
CA ALA A 36 -15.18 -9.36 -14.13
C ALA A 36 -14.57 -10.47 -13.26
N ALA A 37 -13.26 -10.45 -13.05
CA ALA A 37 -12.53 -11.44 -12.24
C ALA A 37 -12.60 -11.17 -10.73
N ALA A 38 -13.07 -9.99 -10.31
CA ALA A 38 -12.92 -9.48 -8.95
C ALA A 38 -13.69 -10.22 -7.85
N ASP A 39 -14.60 -11.14 -8.21
CA ASP A 39 -15.37 -11.97 -7.28
C ASP A 39 -14.91 -13.44 -7.23
N ASP A 40 -13.86 -13.81 -7.97
CA ASP A 40 -13.33 -15.18 -8.02
C ASP A 40 -11.88 -15.24 -7.51
N PRO A 41 -11.64 -15.77 -6.30
CA PRO A 41 -10.30 -15.99 -5.77
C PRO A 41 -9.40 -16.86 -6.66
N GLY A 42 -9.97 -17.70 -7.53
CA GLY A 42 -9.22 -18.49 -8.51
C GLY A 42 -8.51 -17.65 -9.56
N THR A 43 -8.84 -16.37 -9.70
CA THR A 43 -8.27 -15.46 -10.70
C THR A 43 -7.06 -14.66 -10.22
N VAL A 44 -6.71 -14.75 -8.93
CA VAL A 44 -5.60 -13.98 -8.33
C VAL A 44 -4.31 -14.12 -9.13
N ALA A 45 -3.95 -15.34 -9.53
CA ALA A 45 -2.74 -15.59 -10.30
C ALA A 45 -2.76 -14.88 -11.67
N ALA A 46 -3.89 -14.95 -12.39
CA ALA A 46 -4.03 -14.31 -13.69
C ALA A 46 -4.01 -12.77 -13.60
N LEU A 47 -4.65 -12.20 -12.56
CA LEU A 47 -4.60 -10.77 -12.27
C LEU A 47 -3.17 -10.32 -11.94
N ALA A 48 -2.45 -11.10 -11.14
CA ALA A 48 -1.06 -10.83 -10.76
C ALA A 48 -0.14 -10.87 -11.98
N GLU A 49 -0.23 -11.92 -12.81
CA GLU A 49 0.53 -12.04 -14.05
C GLU A 49 0.30 -10.83 -14.94
N ARG A 50 -0.96 -10.42 -15.15
CA ARG A 50 -1.28 -9.23 -15.96
C ARG A 50 -0.72 -7.95 -15.36
N LEU A 51 -0.74 -7.79 -14.04
CA LEU A 51 -0.24 -6.60 -13.34
C LEU A 51 1.26 -6.38 -13.59
N THR A 52 2.06 -7.44 -13.70
CA THR A 52 3.51 -7.34 -13.95
C THR A 52 3.88 -6.71 -15.29
N VAL A 53 3.00 -6.81 -16.28
CA VAL A 53 3.25 -6.41 -17.67
C VAL A 53 2.27 -5.34 -18.17
N GLU A 54 1.31 -4.91 -17.34
CA GLU A 54 0.37 -3.84 -17.72
C GLU A 54 1.06 -2.48 -17.72
N THR A 55 0.81 -1.67 -18.75
CA THR A 55 1.38 -0.32 -18.92
C THR A 55 0.34 0.78 -18.77
N GLU A 56 -0.94 0.46 -18.98
CA GLU A 56 -2.03 1.44 -18.93
C GLU A 56 -2.45 1.70 -17.48
N PRO A 57 -2.31 2.94 -16.96
CA PRO A 57 -2.58 3.23 -15.55
C PRO A 57 -4.00 2.86 -15.11
N PHE A 58 -4.99 3.11 -15.97
CA PHE A 58 -6.39 2.81 -15.64
C PHE A 58 -6.70 1.31 -15.61
N VAL A 59 -5.94 0.49 -16.34
CA VAL A 59 -6.05 -0.98 -16.28
C VAL A 59 -5.38 -1.48 -15.00
N ARG A 60 -4.22 -0.94 -14.63
CA ARG A 60 -3.57 -1.23 -13.33
C ARG A 60 -4.50 -0.93 -12.16
N SER A 61 -5.19 0.22 -12.18
CA SER A 61 -6.19 0.55 -11.16
C SER A 61 -7.31 -0.50 -11.08
N ALA A 62 -7.76 -1.04 -12.21
CA ALA A 62 -8.78 -2.09 -12.22
C ALA A 62 -8.24 -3.44 -11.71
N LEU A 63 -6.99 -3.80 -12.03
CA LEU A 63 -6.32 -4.99 -11.52
C LEU A 63 -6.17 -4.93 -9.99
N PHE A 64 -5.69 -3.81 -9.45
CA PHE A 64 -5.62 -3.62 -8.00
C PHE A 64 -7.00 -3.63 -7.36
N ALA A 65 -7.99 -2.92 -7.93
CA ALA A 65 -9.35 -2.94 -7.42
C ALA A 65 -9.94 -4.36 -7.38
N ALA A 66 -9.63 -5.19 -8.37
CA ALA A 66 -10.04 -6.59 -8.41
C ALA A 66 -9.37 -7.42 -7.30
N LEU A 67 -8.05 -7.31 -7.14
CA LEU A 67 -7.30 -8.01 -6.10
C LEU A 67 -7.74 -7.58 -4.68
N THR A 68 -7.95 -6.27 -4.46
CA THR A 68 -8.50 -5.74 -3.21
C THR A 68 -9.88 -6.30 -2.92
N ARG A 69 -10.75 -6.37 -3.94
CA ARG A 69 -12.10 -6.92 -3.79
C ARG A 69 -12.09 -8.42 -3.46
N ILE A 70 -11.17 -9.17 -4.06
CA ILE A 70 -10.95 -10.59 -3.71
C ILE A 70 -10.56 -10.71 -2.23
N GLY A 71 -9.75 -9.79 -1.71
CA GLY A 71 -9.64 -9.59 -0.27
C GLY A 71 -8.95 -10.74 0.50
N THR A 72 -8.19 -11.61 -0.18
CA THR A 72 -7.50 -12.75 0.43
C THR A 72 -6.03 -12.47 0.69
N GLY A 73 -5.39 -13.24 1.58
CA GLY A 73 -3.93 -13.19 1.76
C GLY A 73 -3.16 -13.43 0.47
N ALA A 74 -3.64 -14.33 -0.41
CA ALA A 74 -3.03 -14.57 -1.72
C ALA A 74 -3.13 -13.34 -2.64
N ALA A 75 -4.23 -12.60 -2.58
CA ALA A 75 -4.39 -11.36 -3.35
C ALA A 75 -3.45 -10.25 -2.83
N LEU A 76 -3.26 -10.16 -1.50
CA LEU A 76 -2.26 -9.26 -0.92
C LEU A 76 -0.85 -9.65 -1.37
N ASP A 77 -0.48 -10.92 -1.22
CA ASP A 77 0.84 -11.44 -1.59
C ASP A 77 1.16 -11.20 -3.07
N ALA A 78 0.15 -11.27 -3.95
CA ALA A 78 0.28 -10.97 -5.37
C ALA A 78 0.64 -9.50 -5.68
N MET A 79 0.32 -8.57 -4.78
CA MET A 79 0.54 -7.14 -4.95
C MET A 79 1.82 -6.64 -4.30
N LEU A 80 2.35 -7.36 -3.29
CA LEU A 80 3.56 -6.97 -2.58
C LEU A 80 4.77 -6.68 -3.50
N PRO A 81 5.01 -7.43 -4.61
CA PRO A 81 6.11 -7.12 -5.52
C PRO A 81 6.02 -5.72 -6.15
N CYS A 82 4.81 -5.16 -6.27
CA CYS A 82 4.60 -3.82 -6.83
C CYS A 82 5.13 -2.71 -5.91
N LEU A 83 5.30 -2.98 -4.62
CA LEU A 83 5.90 -2.04 -3.68
C LEU A 83 7.36 -1.74 -4.03
N ALA A 84 8.09 -2.71 -4.56
CA ALA A 84 9.49 -2.54 -4.99
C ALA A 84 9.66 -1.91 -6.40
N SER A 85 8.57 -1.47 -7.03
CA SER A 85 8.62 -0.91 -8.39
C SER A 85 9.30 0.47 -8.43
N GLU A 86 10.10 0.77 -9.46
CA GLU A 86 10.61 2.13 -9.68
C GLU A 86 9.49 3.12 -10.07
N ASP A 87 8.40 2.62 -10.67
CA ASP A 87 7.20 3.40 -10.99
C ASP A 87 6.44 3.76 -9.71
N ALA A 88 6.48 5.05 -9.34
CA ALA A 88 5.81 5.58 -8.16
C ALA A 88 4.28 5.42 -8.19
N GLY A 89 3.66 5.47 -9.36
CA GLY A 89 2.21 5.24 -9.47
C GLY A 89 1.85 3.80 -9.15
N LEU A 90 2.67 2.84 -9.58
CA LEU A 90 2.48 1.42 -9.28
C LEU A 90 2.70 1.13 -7.79
N ARG A 91 3.74 1.70 -7.18
CA ARG A 91 3.99 1.57 -5.73
C ARG A 91 2.84 2.13 -4.90
N ASN A 92 2.42 3.35 -5.18
CA ASN A 92 1.36 4.02 -4.40
C ASN A 92 0.04 3.26 -4.50
N ALA A 93 -0.32 2.78 -5.70
CA ALA A 93 -1.51 1.98 -5.88
C ALA A 93 -1.47 0.66 -5.10
N ALA A 94 -0.29 0.02 -4.98
CA ALA A 94 -0.12 -1.17 -4.15
C ALA A 94 -0.29 -0.87 -2.65
N VAL A 95 0.25 0.26 -2.16
CA VAL A 95 0.06 0.71 -0.77
C VAL A 95 -1.41 0.98 -0.48
N GLU A 96 -2.08 1.80 -1.30
CA GLU A 96 -3.50 2.16 -1.14
C GLU A 96 -4.39 0.91 -1.12
N ALA A 97 -4.11 -0.03 -2.01
CA ALA A 97 -4.88 -1.25 -2.12
C ALA A 97 -4.61 -2.24 -0.96
N ALA A 98 -3.40 -2.26 -0.40
CA ALA A 98 -3.10 -3.00 0.82
C ALA A 98 -3.78 -2.37 2.05
N GLN A 99 -3.80 -1.04 2.17
CA GLN A 99 -4.51 -0.31 3.23
C GLN A 99 -6.03 -0.62 3.24
N ALA A 100 -6.60 -0.90 2.07
CA ALA A 100 -7.98 -1.35 1.93
C ALA A 100 -8.22 -2.83 2.33
N MET A 101 -7.18 -3.58 2.73
CA MET A 101 -7.22 -4.99 3.12
C MET A 101 -6.71 -5.23 4.56
N PRO A 102 -7.33 -4.62 5.60
CA PRO A 102 -6.79 -4.66 6.96
C PRO A 102 -6.66 -6.07 7.56
N GLY A 103 -7.60 -6.99 7.25
CA GLY A 103 -7.52 -8.38 7.71
C GLY A 103 -6.31 -9.13 7.13
N PRO A 104 -6.21 -9.25 5.79
CA PRO A 104 -5.05 -9.85 5.14
C PRO A 104 -3.72 -9.19 5.54
N VAL A 105 -3.69 -7.86 5.68
CA VAL A 105 -2.47 -7.15 6.13
C VAL A 105 -2.10 -7.56 7.55
N ALA A 106 -3.05 -7.68 8.48
CA ALA A 106 -2.77 -8.09 9.84
C ALA A 106 -2.04 -9.46 9.92
N GLU A 107 -2.35 -10.38 9.01
CA GLU A 107 -1.68 -11.68 8.92
C GLU A 107 -0.25 -11.63 8.35
N ARG A 108 0.09 -10.55 7.64
CA ARG A 108 1.37 -10.39 6.90
C ARG A 108 2.31 -9.35 7.50
N ILE A 109 1.77 -8.37 8.21
CA ILE A 109 2.50 -7.16 8.58
C ILE A 109 3.71 -7.44 9.47
N GLY A 110 3.63 -8.39 10.38
CA GLY A 110 4.79 -8.78 11.21
C GLY A 110 5.97 -9.30 10.40
N ALA A 111 5.71 -10.03 9.31
CA ALA A 111 6.76 -10.47 8.40
C ALA A 111 7.34 -9.31 7.58
N LEU A 112 6.49 -8.40 7.09
CA LEU A 112 6.92 -7.22 6.34
C LEU A 112 7.77 -6.26 7.20
N LEU A 113 7.39 -6.03 8.46
CA LEU A 113 8.14 -5.19 9.40
C LEU A 113 9.46 -5.83 9.86
N SER A 114 9.63 -7.14 9.68
CA SER A 114 10.85 -7.88 10.04
C SER A 114 11.65 -8.33 8.83
N ASP A 115 11.27 -7.90 7.62
CA ASP A 115 11.91 -8.31 6.38
C ASP A 115 13.39 -7.86 6.38
N PRO A 116 14.36 -8.67 5.93
CA PRO A 116 15.76 -8.25 5.86
C PRO A 116 15.99 -7.02 4.97
N GLU A 117 15.15 -6.78 3.96
CA GLU A 117 15.26 -5.63 3.05
C GLU A 117 14.66 -4.36 3.70
N PRO A 118 15.46 -3.31 3.97
CA PRO A 118 14.96 -2.08 4.59
C PRO A 118 13.83 -1.41 3.80
N ASP A 119 13.86 -1.47 2.47
CA ASP A 119 12.81 -0.89 1.62
C ASP A 119 11.45 -1.57 1.86
N LEU A 120 11.42 -2.89 2.05
CA LEU A 120 10.19 -3.61 2.37
C LEU A 120 9.64 -3.22 3.75
N ARG A 121 10.51 -2.96 4.72
CA ARG A 121 10.11 -2.44 6.03
C ARG A 121 9.55 -1.02 5.93
N ILE A 122 10.12 -0.16 5.08
CA ILE A 122 9.58 1.18 4.79
C ILE A 122 8.19 1.09 4.15
N PHE A 123 7.99 0.20 3.18
CA PHE A 123 6.66 0.01 2.60
C PHE A 123 5.65 -0.52 3.61
N ALA A 124 6.07 -1.36 4.56
CA ALA A 124 5.23 -1.77 5.66
C ALA A 124 4.75 -0.57 6.50
N LEU A 125 5.64 0.41 6.76
CA LEU A 125 5.29 1.66 7.43
C LEU A 125 4.28 2.49 6.63
N ASP A 126 4.45 2.57 5.31
CA ASP A 126 3.51 3.26 4.42
C ASP A 126 2.12 2.60 4.45
N ILE A 127 2.05 1.27 4.46
CA ILE A 127 0.79 0.54 4.63
C ILE A 127 0.19 0.85 6.00
N LEU A 128 0.98 0.78 7.08
CA LEU A 128 0.49 1.00 8.45
C LEU A 128 -0.10 2.40 8.66
N GLN A 129 0.41 3.41 7.96
CA GLN A 129 0.05 4.81 8.16
C GLN A 129 -1.47 5.04 8.14
N ASP A 130 -2.15 4.52 7.13
CA ASP A 130 -3.60 4.67 6.96
C ASP A 130 -4.35 3.32 7.07
N LEU A 131 -3.69 2.29 7.62
CA LEU A 131 -4.34 1.00 7.83
C LEU A 131 -5.42 1.12 8.91
N PRO A 132 -6.70 0.82 8.62
CA PRO A 132 -7.77 0.87 9.60
C PRO A 132 -7.77 -0.38 10.49
N HIS A 133 -6.69 -0.60 11.25
CA HIS A 133 -6.53 -1.74 12.16
C HIS A 133 -6.19 -1.28 13.58
N PRO A 134 -6.86 -1.81 14.64
CA PRO A 134 -6.63 -1.38 16.02
C PRO A 134 -5.20 -1.59 16.52
N ASP A 135 -4.52 -2.64 16.03
CA ASP A 135 -3.16 -3.00 16.45
C ASP A 135 -2.07 -2.28 15.65
N ALA A 136 -2.42 -1.48 14.62
CA ALA A 136 -1.44 -0.74 13.81
C ALA A 136 -0.48 0.14 14.64
N PRO A 137 -0.93 0.86 15.69
CA PRO A 137 -0.04 1.60 16.57
C PRO A 137 0.94 0.70 17.35
N ASP A 138 0.52 -0.50 17.74
CA ASP A 138 1.36 -1.43 18.52
C ASP A 138 2.46 -2.03 17.62
N TRP A 139 2.13 -2.39 16.39
CA TRP A 139 3.12 -2.85 15.40
C TRP A 139 4.17 -1.78 15.06
N LEU A 140 3.74 -0.52 14.90
CA LEU A 140 4.64 0.59 14.69
C LEU A 140 5.56 0.83 15.90
N ALA A 141 5.02 0.74 17.12
CA ALA A 141 5.80 0.88 18.34
C ALA A 141 6.83 -0.26 18.50
N GLU A 142 6.46 -1.49 18.15
CA GLU A 142 7.35 -2.65 18.18
C GLU A 142 8.51 -2.50 17.20
N LEU A 143 8.25 -2.06 15.96
CA LEU A 143 9.30 -1.75 14.98
C LEU A 143 10.24 -0.67 15.52
N ILE A 144 9.70 0.44 16.01
CA ILE A 144 10.51 1.55 16.53
C ILE A 144 11.40 1.09 17.69
N ALA A 145 10.92 0.19 18.54
CA ALA A 145 11.71 -0.32 19.67
C ALA A 145 12.93 -1.15 19.24
N HIS A 146 12.90 -1.81 18.08
CA HIS A 146 13.91 -2.80 17.68
C HIS A 146 14.63 -2.50 16.37
N GLU A 147 14.19 -1.51 15.60
CA GLU A 147 14.81 -1.17 14.32
C GLU A 147 16.14 -0.41 14.53
N ASP A 148 17.16 -0.86 13.81
CA ASP A 148 18.51 -0.34 13.86
C ASP A 148 18.91 0.38 12.56
N ASP A 149 18.17 0.20 11.47
CA ASP A 149 18.40 0.93 10.23
C ASP A 149 17.93 2.39 10.38
N PRO A 150 18.83 3.37 10.23
CA PRO A 150 18.47 4.77 10.40
C PRO A 150 17.37 5.22 9.44
N ASN A 151 17.38 4.76 8.18
CA ASN A 151 16.42 5.18 7.16
C ASN A 151 15.02 4.66 7.48
N VAL A 152 14.90 3.42 7.94
CA VAL A 152 13.62 2.85 8.36
C VAL A 152 13.08 3.58 9.60
N ILE A 153 13.95 3.88 10.57
CA ILE A 153 13.58 4.69 11.73
C ILE A 153 13.16 6.11 11.33
N GLY A 154 13.86 6.72 10.38
CA GLY A 154 13.51 8.05 9.85
C GLY A 154 12.10 8.05 9.27
N ALA A 155 11.80 7.08 8.41
CA ALA A 155 10.46 6.88 7.88
C ALA A 155 9.43 6.67 9.00
N ALA A 156 9.73 5.84 10.00
CA ALA A 156 8.81 5.60 11.11
C ALA A 156 8.52 6.88 11.92
N ILE A 157 9.52 7.72 12.16
CA ILE A 157 9.36 9.02 12.84
C ILE A 157 8.54 9.99 11.99
N ASP A 158 8.77 10.06 10.68
CA ASP A 158 8.00 10.92 9.77
C ASP A 158 6.52 10.52 9.77
N ARG A 159 6.22 9.22 9.67
CA ARG A 159 4.85 8.69 9.73
C ARG A 159 4.20 8.94 11.09
N LEU A 160 4.96 8.80 12.19
CA LEU A 160 4.48 9.19 13.51
C LEU A 160 4.18 10.69 13.59
N ALA A 161 4.97 11.57 12.98
CA ALA A 161 4.78 13.02 13.03
C ALA A 161 3.48 13.47 12.36
N GLU A 162 2.97 12.69 11.40
CA GLU A 162 1.67 12.91 10.75
C GLU A 162 0.49 12.55 11.67
N CYS A 163 0.64 11.51 12.50
CA CYS A 163 -0.39 11.01 13.42
C CYS A 163 -0.10 11.31 14.90
N ALA A 164 0.82 12.23 15.18
CA ALA A 164 1.47 12.36 16.47
C ALA A 164 0.47 12.64 17.60
N ARG A 165 0.51 11.79 18.64
CA ARG A 165 -0.23 11.99 19.88
C ARG A 165 0.75 12.19 21.05
N PRO A 166 0.40 12.94 22.10
CA PRO A 166 1.30 13.20 23.23
C PRO A 166 1.89 11.92 23.86
N GLU A 167 1.18 10.80 23.80
CA GLU A 167 1.61 9.51 24.34
C GLU A 167 2.80 8.90 23.59
N MET A 168 3.10 9.39 22.37
CA MET A 168 4.22 8.92 21.54
C MET A 168 5.56 9.58 21.90
N ALA A 169 5.55 10.64 22.71
CA ALA A 169 6.75 11.41 23.04
C ALA A 169 7.88 10.57 23.70
N PRO A 170 7.60 9.59 24.59
CA PRO A 170 8.64 8.72 25.13
C PRO A 170 9.36 7.88 24.06
N ALA A 171 8.62 7.39 23.06
CA ALA A 171 9.19 6.61 21.95
C ALA A 171 10.09 7.50 21.07
N ILE A 172 9.63 8.70 20.72
CA ILE A 172 10.42 9.66 19.93
C ILE A 172 11.72 10.05 20.67
N ARG A 173 11.64 10.28 21.98
CA ARG A 173 12.85 10.53 22.81
C ARG A 173 13.80 9.34 22.85
N ALA A 174 13.28 8.12 22.95
CA ALA A 174 14.10 6.91 22.93
C ALA A 174 14.86 6.76 21.60
N VAL A 175 14.18 7.00 20.48
CA VAL A 175 14.81 7.02 19.14
C VAL A 175 15.89 8.10 19.07
N ARG A 176 15.57 9.33 19.49
CA ARG A 176 16.53 10.43 19.51
C ARG A 176 17.80 10.09 20.30
N ALA A 177 17.66 9.42 21.44
CA ALA A 177 18.77 8.99 22.27
C ALA A 177 19.57 7.86 21.63
N ARG A 178 18.91 6.85 21.05
CA ARG A 178 19.57 5.71 20.38
C ARG A 178 20.34 6.13 19.14
N PHE A 179 19.83 7.10 18.38
CA PHE A 179 20.43 7.62 17.16
C PHE A 179 21.06 9.01 17.34
N ALA A 180 21.63 9.28 18.51
CA ALA A 180 22.21 10.59 18.84
C ALA A 180 23.33 11.04 17.88
N ASP A 181 24.04 10.11 17.26
CA ASP A 181 25.11 10.40 16.30
C ASP A 181 24.58 10.65 14.87
N VAL A 182 23.29 10.41 14.61
CA VAL A 182 22.66 10.60 13.31
C VAL A 182 21.93 11.94 13.28
N SER A 183 22.60 12.98 12.76
CA SER A 183 22.12 14.37 12.80
C SER A 183 20.70 14.56 12.25
N TYR A 184 20.35 13.90 11.15
CA TYR A 184 19.02 14.07 10.55
C TYR A 184 17.92 13.43 11.42
N LEU A 185 18.19 12.28 12.06
CA LEU A 185 17.23 11.63 12.94
C LEU A 185 16.98 12.44 14.21
N ARG A 186 18.02 13.06 14.76
CA ARG A 186 17.86 14.03 15.84
C ARG A 186 16.91 15.16 15.44
N PHE A 187 17.13 15.75 14.26
CA PHE A 187 16.27 16.81 13.75
C PHE A 187 14.83 16.33 13.53
N ALA A 188 14.63 15.17 12.92
CA ALA A 188 13.31 14.59 12.71
C ALA A 188 12.57 14.34 14.03
N CYS A 189 13.26 13.80 15.04
CA CYS A 189 12.70 13.60 16.37
C CYS A 189 12.35 14.93 17.06
N ASP A 190 13.24 15.92 17.00
CA ASP A 190 13.01 17.25 17.58
C ASP A 190 11.80 17.92 16.93
N PHE A 191 11.70 17.86 15.59
CA PHE A 191 10.56 18.37 14.85
C PHE A 191 9.25 17.66 15.21
N ALA A 192 9.27 16.34 15.36
CA ALA A 192 8.10 15.56 15.78
C ALA A 192 7.66 15.92 17.22
N LEU A 193 8.60 16.14 18.14
CA LEU A 193 8.30 16.58 19.52
C LEU A 193 7.73 18.00 19.55
N GLU A 194 8.29 18.93 18.75
CA GLU A 194 7.78 20.31 18.64
C GLU A 194 6.33 20.35 18.16
N ARG A 195 5.97 19.49 17.18
CA ARG A 195 4.58 19.35 16.71
C ARG A 195 3.62 18.88 17.81
N LEU A 196 4.11 18.15 18.81
CA LEU A 196 3.35 17.76 20.00
C LEU A 196 3.27 18.88 21.06
N GLY A 197 3.87 20.05 20.82
CA GLY A 197 3.98 21.12 21.81
C GLY A 197 4.93 20.79 22.95
N LEU A 198 5.80 19.79 22.77
CA LEU A 198 6.79 19.35 23.75
C LEU A 198 8.16 19.79 23.24
N PRO A 199 8.85 20.72 23.91
CA PRO A 199 10.19 21.10 23.48
C PRO A 199 11.12 19.87 23.54
N PRO A 200 12.09 19.76 22.63
CA PRO A 200 13.09 18.72 22.70
C PRO A 200 13.82 18.79 24.04
N ASP A 201 14.16 17.63 24.60
CA ASP A 201 14.92 17.61 25.86
C ASP A 201 16.28 18.27 25.59
N ASP A 202 16.50 19.42 26.24
CA ASP A 202 17.73 20.19 26.15
C ASP A 202 18.90 19.38 26.73
N PRO A 203 19.86 18.92 25.92
CA PRO A 203 21.05 18.24 26.45
C PRO A 203 22.00 19.23 27.13
N ASP A 204 21.82 20.54 26.95
CA ASP A 204 22.69 21.63 27.41
C ASP A 204 22.01 22.57 28.44
N GLY A 205 21.00 22.07 29.15
CA GLY A 205 20.34 22.76 30.26
C GLY A 205 21.31 23.06 31.42
N GLY A 206 22.15 24.08 31.28
CA GLY A 206 23.04 24.55 32.34
C GLY A 206 24.38 25.18 31.97
N ARG A 207 24.55 25.84 30.81
CA ARG A 207 25.76 26.68 30.60
C ARG A 207 25.51 27.98 29.82
N HIS A 208 24.62 28.84 30.32
CA HIS A 208 24.88 30.28 30.21
C HIS A 208 24.49 30.93 31.53
N ALA A 209 25.53 31.45 32.21
CA ALA A 209 25.48 32.20 33.46
C ALA A 209 24.79 33.56 33.29
#